data_AF-A0A093HBU7-F1
#
_entry.id   AF-A0A093HBU7-F1
#
_cell.length_a   1.000
_cell.length_b   1.000
_cell.length_c   1.000
_cell.angle_alpha   90.00
_cell.angle_beta   90.00
_cell.angle_gamma   90.00
#
_symmetry.space_group_name_H-M   'P 1'
#
loop_
_entity.id
_entity.type
_entity.pdbx_description
1 polymer ?
#
loop_
_entity_poly.entity_id
_entity_poly.type
_entity_poly.pdbx_seq_one_letter_code
_entity_poly.pdbx_strand_id
1 'polypeptide(L)' 'LLSHVETHSGAKPYACELCGKAYSHQGTLQQHRRLHTGERPYKC' A
#
# COMPACT_ATOMS: atom_id res chain seq x y z
N LEU A 1 -5.72 0.89 -26.69
CA LEU A 1 -6.13 0.83 -25.26
C LEU A 1 -5.37 -0.29 -24.53
N LEU A 2 -4.04 -0.29 -24.57
CA LEU A 2 -3.20 -1.29 -23.89
C LEU A 2 -1.90 -0.68 -23.32
N SER A 3 -1.77 0.64 -23.30
CA SER A 3 -0.58 1.35 -22.81
C SER A 3 -0.75 1.84 -21.37
N HIS A 4 -1.37 1.03 -20.51
CA HIS A 4 -1.45 1.31 -19.07
C HIS A 4 -0.83 0.18 -18.22
N VAL A 5 -0.50 -0.97 -18.82
CA VAL A 5 -0.25 -2.20 -18.06
C VAL A 5 1.25 -2.52 -17.89
N GLU A 6 2.16 -1.78 -18.53
CA GLU A 6 3.59 -2.13 -18.52
C GLU A 6 4.47 -1.28 -17.60
N THR A 7 3.91 -0.28 -16.88
CA THR A 7 4.73 0.61 -16.04
C THR A 7 4.51 0.43 -14.54
N HIS A 8 4.20 -0.78 -14.09
CA HIS A 8 4.23 -1.12 -12.67
C HIS A 8 5.00 -2.41 -12.36
N SER A 9 5.98 -2.80 -13.19
CA SER A 9 6.96 -3.84 -12.85
C SER A 9 8.04 -3.38 -11.86
N GLY A 10 7.71 -2.44 -10.97
CA GLY A 10 8.36 -2.34 -9.68
C GLY A 10 7.60 -3.23 -8.72
N ALA A 11 7.67 -4.55 -8.92
CA ALA A 11 6.99 -5.58 -8.13
C ALA A 11 7.52 -5.59 -6.70
N LYS A 12 7.15 -4.55 -5.98
CA LYS A 12 7.32 -4.37 -4.56
C LYS A 12 6.38 -5.41 -3.94
N PRO A 13 6.91 -6.46 -3.29
CA PRO A 13 6.10 -7.59 -2.84
C PRO A 13 5.05 -7.19 -1.80
N TYR A 14 5.19 -5.99 -1.22
CA TYR A 14 4.28 -5.45 -0.22
C TYR A 14 3.35 -4.41 -0.84
N ALA A 15 2.27 -4.87 -1.48
CA ALA A 15 1.22 -4.02 -2.01
C ALA A 15 0.09 -3.79 -1.01
N CYS A 16 -0.49 -2.59 -1.03
CA CYS A 16 -1.66 -2.24 -0.25
C CYS A 16 -2.92 -2.62 -1.03
N GLU A 17 -3.72 -3.52 -0.47
CA GLU A 17 -4.98 -4.00 -1.07
C GLU A 17 -6.08 -2.93 -1.09
N LEU A 18 -5.95 -1.87 -0.28
CA LEU A 18 -6.95 -0.81 -0.17
C LEU A 18 -6.82 0.27 -1.25
N CYS A 19 -5.59 0.55 -1.71
CA CYS A 19 -5.35 1.61 -2.69
C CYS A 19 -4.35 1.24 -3.80
N GLY A 20 -3.87 0.00 -3.84
CA GLY A 20 -2.93 -0.49 -4.84
C GLY A 20 -1.49 0.01 -4.70
N LYS A 21 -1.16 0.81 -3.67
CA LYS A 21 0.21 1.32 -3.47
C LYS A 21 1.17 0.21 -3.07
N ALA A 22 2.31 0.11 -3.75
CA ALA A 22 3.32 -0.91 -3.48
C ALA A 22 4.57 -0.35 -2.77
N TYR A 23 5.10 -1.12 -1.81
CA TYR A 23 6.21 -0.76 -0.92
C TYR A 23 7.35 -1.80 -0.97
N SER A 24 8.60 -1.34 -0.91
CA SER A 24 9.77 -2.24 -0.96
C SER A 24 9.96 -3.07 0.31
N HIS A 25 9.39 -2.61 1.43
CA HIS A 25 9.51 -3.24 2.74
C HIS A 25 8.15 -3.43 3.41
N GLN A 26 8.00 -4.54 4.14
CA GLN A 26 6.78 -4.86 4.88
C GLN A 26 6.45 -3.80 5.95
N GLY A 27 7.47 -3.27 6.65
CA GLY A 27 7.26 -2.26 7.70
C GLY A 27 6.61 -0.99 7.18
N THR A 28 7.01 -0.54 5.98
CA THR A 28 6.41 0.63 5.33
C THR A 28 4.96 0.36 4.91
N LEU A 29 4.66 -0.84 4.38
CA LEU A 29 3.29 -1.24 4.08
C LEU A 29 2.43 -1.30 5.37
N GLN A 30 2.97 -1.84 6.46
CA GLN A 30 2.24 -1.97 7.72
C GLN A 30 1.90 -0.60 8.32
N GLN A 31 2.86 0.33 8.36
CA GLN A 31 2.60 1.71 8.78
C GLN A 31 1.56 2.38 7.87
N HIS A 32 1.70 2.20 6.56
CA HIS A 32 0.75 2.74 5.59
C HIS A 32 -0.67 2.19 5.82
N ARG A 33 -0.83 0.90 6.09
CA ARG A 33 -2.14 0.26 6.34
C ARG A 33 -2.86 0.87 7.55
N ARG A 34 -2.13 1.28 8.60
CA ARG A 34 -2.69 1.94 9.79
C ARG A 34 -3.34 3.30 9.47
N LEU A 35 -2.91 3.97 8.39
CA LEU A 35 -3.53 5.23 7.94
C LEU A 35 -4.92 5.01 7.33
N HIS A 36 -5.16 3.85 6.71
CA HIS A 36 -6.45 3.52 6.10
C HIS A 36 -7.49 3.07 7.13
N THR A 37 -7.07 2.24 8.08
CA THR A 37 -8.00 1.76 9.11
C THR A 37 -8.46 2.90 10.02
N GLY A 38 -7.77 4.04 9.99
CA GLY A 38 -8.11 5.20 10.82
C GLY A 38 -8.16 4.83 12.30
N GLU A 39 -7.55 3.71 12.68
CA GLU A 39 -7.51 3.21 14.04
C GLU A 39 -6.68 4.23 14.82
N ARG A 40 -7.38 5.18 15.42
CA ARG A 40 -6.88 5.93 16.56
C ARG A 40 -6.90 4.91 17.70
N PRO A 41 -5.75 4.34 18.13
CA PRO A 41 -5.74 3.45 19.29
C PRO A 41 -6.19 4.20 20.55
N TYR A 42 -6.07 5.53 20.54
CA TYR A 42 -6.66 6.39 21.54
C TYR A 42 -8.09 6.77 21.13
N LYS A 43 -9.04 5.92 21.52
CA LYS A 43 -10.34 6.44 21.94
C LYS A 43 -10.08 7.34 23.16
N CYS A 44 -10.39 8.62 23.02
CA CYS A 44 -10.57 9.51 24.16
C CYS A 44 -11.84 9.08 24.92
#